data_AF-A0A3Q7YLL4-F1
#
_entry.id   AF-A0A3Q7YLL4-F1
#
_cell.length_a   1.000
_cell.length_b   1.000
_cell.length_c   1.000
_cell.angle_alpha   90.00
_cell.angle_beta   90.00
_cell.angle_gamma   90.00
#
_symmetry.space_group_name_H-M   'P 1'
#
loop_
_entity.id
_entity.type
_entity.pdbx_description
1 polymer ?
#
loop_
_entity_poly.entity_id
_entity_poly.type
_entity_poly.pdbx_seq_one_letter_code
_entity_poly.pdbx_strand_id
1 'polypeptide(L)'
;KIELWVEIHELNDNGEYSPVEVTNRNEVLTGGIYQLRQGQQRRVNVRVKPVQNSGTLPIICQSIVNVAIGSVTVRSRLQRPLDSYQEEDLTVLREKWSEALGRRRQYLDQQIQMLIKKEEKNEQERERELSLVHQWVSLTEERNAVLVPAPGSGIPGAPASWEPPSGMEPHVPVLFLNLNGDDLSAQNTNDELSIAGINSILSKEHGHKFYT
;
A
#
# COMPACT_ATOMS: atom_id res chain seq x y z
N LYS A 1 -2.97 1.78 -6.64
CA LYS A 1 -3.63 1.28 -5.40
C LYS A 1 -4.21 -0.11 -5.65
N ILE A 2 -4.18 -0.99 -4.65
CA ILE A 2 -4.81 -2.33 -4.69
C ILE A 2 -5.75 -2.43 -3.48
N GLU A 3 -6.94 -2.94 -3.69
CA GLU A 3 -7.93 -3.23 -2.64
C GLU A 3 -7.77 -4.71 -2.23
N LEU A 4 -7.76 -4.98 -0.93
CA LEU A 4 -7.66 -6.32 -0.37
C LEU A 4 -8.92 -6.62 0.45
N TRP A 5 -9.63 -7.69 0.09
CA TRP A 5 -10.73 -8.23 0.88
C TRP A 5 -10.40 -9.61 1.41
N VAL A 6 -10.90 -9.85 2.61
CA VAL A 6 -11.01 -11.17 3.21
C VAL A 6 -12.49 -11.42 3.50
N GLU A 7 -12.94 -12.63 3.20
CA GLU A 7 -14.26 -13.12 3.61
C GLU A 7 -14.06 -14.49 4.27
N ILE A 8 -14.75 -14.73 5.39
CA ILE A 8 -14.81 -16.05 6.01
C ILE A 8 -16.21 -16.59 5.78
N HIS A 9 -16.29 -17.79 5.20
CA HIS A 9 -17.55 -18.47 4.94
C HIS A 9 -17.66 -19.68 5.87
N GLU A 10 -18.81 -19.85 6.51
CA GLU A 10 -19.14 -21.01 7.33
C GLU A 10 -20.15 -21.90 6.63
N LEU A 11 -20.02 -23.21 6.82
CA LEU A 11 -21.05 -24.17 6.45
C LEU A 11 -22.31 -23.89 7.29
N ASN A 12 -23.44 -23.71 6.63
CA ASN A 12 -24.72 -23.49 7.29
C ASN A 12 -25.53 -24.80 7.37
N ASP A 13 -26.69 -24.74 8.03
CA ASP A 13 -27.56 -25.91 8.24
C ASP A 13 -28.14 -26.49 6.93
N ASN A 14 -28.08 -25.72 5.84
CA ASN A 14 -28.46 -26.16 4.50
C ASN A 14 -27.32 -26.87 3.75
N GLY A 15 -26.14 -27.01 4.36
CA GLY A 15 -24.96 -27.60 3.73
C GLY A 15 -24.24 -26.67 2.75
N GLU A 16 -24.50 -25.36 2.81
CA GLU A 16 -23.90 -24.35 1.93
C GLU A 16 -22.90 -23.48 2.69
N TYR A 17 -21.83 -23.06 2.01
CA TYR A 17 -20.91 -22.06 2.56
C TYR A 17 -21.49 -20.66 2.35
N SER A 18 -21.63 -19.92 3.45
CA SER A 18 -22.17 -18.55 3.44
C SER A 18 -21.28 -17.61 4.23
N PRO A 19 -21.14 -16.33 3.80
CA PRO A 19 -20.29 -15.36 4.48
C PRO A 19 -20.79 -15.13 5.91
N VAL A 20 -19.85 -15.07 6.86
CA VAL A 20 -20.17 -14.73 8.25
C VAL A 20 -20.42 -13.23 8.40
N GLU A 21 -21.16 -12.86 9.44
CA GLU A 21 -21.36 -11.46 9.79
C GLU A 21 -20.02 -10.81 10.16
N VAL A 22 -19.78 -9.60 9.66
CA VAL A 22 -18.57 -8.83 9.94
C VAL A 22 -18.97 -7.48 10.51
N THR A 23 -18.53 -7.22 11.74
CA THR A 23 -18.77 -5.96 12.44
C THR A 23 -17.52 -5.09 12.39
N ASN A 24 -17.65 -3.86 11.89
CA ASN A 24 -16.59 -2.86 11.94
C ASN A 24 -16.78 -1.97 13.18
N ARG A 25 -15.68 -1.70 13.89
CA ARG A 25 -15.64 -0.75 15.01
C ARG A 25 -14.49 0.22 14.77
N ASN A 26 -14.61 1.45 15.24
CA ASN A 26 -13.59 2.49 15.03
C ASN A 26 -12.20 2.12 15.56
N GLU A 27 -12.11 1.20 16.52
CA GLU A 27 -10.85 0.72 17.09
C GLU A 27 -10.18 -0.40 16.26
N VAL A 28 -10.86 -0.92 15.24
CA VAL A 28 -10.37 -2.03 14.40
C VAL A 28 -9.68 -1.45 13.18
N LEU A 29 -8.39 -1.72 13.05
CA LEU A 29 -7.51 -1.18 12.00
C LEU A 29 -7.30 -2.15 10.83
N THR A 30 -8.11 -3.21 10.78
CA THR A 30 -8.09 -4.28 9.77
C THR A 30 -9.47 -4.44 9.13
N GLY A 31 -9.65 -5.42 8.24
CA GLY A 31 -10.91 -5.67 7.54
C GLY A 31 -12.15 -6.01 8.38
N GLY A 32 -12.09 -5.98 9.72
CA GLY A 32 -13.26 -6.10 10.60
C GLY A 32 -13.23 -7.30 11.55
N ILE A 33 -14.28 -7.43 12.37
CA ILE A 33 -14.43 -8.52 13.35
C ILE A 33 -15.46 -9.52 12.82
N TYR A 34 -14.99 -10.71 12.45
CA TYR A 34 -15.80 -11.82 11.94
C TYR A 34 -16.49 -12.58 13.08
N GLN A 35 -17.81 -12.71 12.99
CA GLN A 35 -18.62 -13.42 13.98
C GLN A 35 -18.66 -14.92 13.66
N LEU A 36 -17.71 -15.67 14.21
CA LEU A 36 -17.56 -17.12 13.94
C LEU A 36 -18.33 -17.96 14.95
N ARG A 37 -18.96 -19.04 14.47
CA ARG A 37 -19.63 -20.04 15.33
C ARG A 37 -18.70 -21.20 15.64
N GLN A 38 -18.78 -21.71 16.87
CA GLN A 38 -17.97 -22.86 17.27
C GLN A 38 -18.39 -24.12 16.49
N GLY A 39 -17.41 -24.96 16.13
CA GLY A 39 -17.66 -26.27 15.51
C GLY A 39 -17.93 -26.23 14.00
N GLN A 40 -17.99 -25.05 13.38
CA GLN A 40 -18.26 -24.93 11.94
C GLN A 40 -17.00 -25.10 11.08
N GLN A 41 -17.18 -25.73 9.91
CA GLN A 41 -16.17 -25.75 8.86
C GLN A 41 -16.11 -24.36 8.19
N ARG A 42 -14.90 -23.87 7.92
CA ARG A 42 -14.66 -22.54 7.40
C ARG A 42 -13.89 -22.56 6.09
N ARG A 43 -14.20 -21.63 5.20
CA ARG A 43 -13.40 -21.29 4.01
C ARG A 43 -13.02 -19.83 4.09
N VAL A 44 -11.76 -19.52 3.80
CA VAL A 44 -11.27 -18.15 3.70
C VAL A 44 -11.15 -17.80 2.23
N ASN A 45 -11.82 -16.73 1.83
CA ASN A 45 -11.76 -16.19 0.49
C ASN A 45 -10.99 -14.88 0.53
N VAL A 46 -9.96 -14.76 -0.31
CA VAL A 46 -9.12 -13.56 -0.40
C VAL A 46 -9.26 -13.00 -1.81
N ARG A 47 -9.51 -11.70 -1.92
CA ARG A 47 -9.67 -11.00 -3.19
C ARG A 47 -8.75 -9.79 -3.23
N VAL A 48 -8.04 -9.63 -4.34
CA VAL A 48 -7.30 -8.41 -4.65
C VAL A 48 -7.89 -7.75 -5.89
N LYS A 49 -8.07 -6.43 -5.87
CA LYS A 49 -8.55 -5.68 -7.04
C LYS A 49 -7.72 -4.42 -7.26
N PRO A 50 -7.19 -4.19 -8.46
CA PRO A 50 -6.53 -2.93 -8.78
C PRO A 50 -7.58 -1.82 -8.88
N VAL A 51 -7.27 -0.66 -8.29
CA VAL A 51 -8.11 0.54 -8.43
C VAL A 51 -7.70 1.26 -9.71
N GLN A 52 -8.64 1.49 -10.62
CA GLN A 52 -8.38 2.23 -11.85
C GLN A 52 -8.00 3.68 -11.56
N ASN A 53 -7.12 4.26 -12.38
CA ASN A 53 -6.68 5.67 -12.28
C ASN A 53 -6.12 6.05 -10.90
N SER A 54 -5.52 5.11 -10.18
CA SER A 54 -5.07 5.29 -8.79
C SER A 54 -3.56 5.45 -8.63
N GLY A 55 -2.85 5.74 -9.72
CA GLY A 55 -1.41 5.89 -9.79
C GLY A 55 -0.96 6.25 -11.20
N THR A 56 0.35 6.28 -11.41
CA THR A 56 0.98 6.67 -12.68
C THR A 56 1.00 5.55 -13.72
N LEU A 57 0.94 4.29 -13.28
CA LEU A 57 0.95 3.11 -14.14
C LEU A 57 -0.24 2.18 -13.86
N PRO A 58 -0.82 1.56 -14.91
CA PRO A 58 -1.88 0.58 -14.72
C PRO A 58 -1.34 -0.68 -14.03
N ILE A 59 -2.12 -1.21 -13.09
CA ILE A 59 -1.81 -2.45 -12.38
C ILE A 59 -2.82 -3.52 -12.80
N ILE A 60 -2.32 -4.70 -13.18
CA ILE A 60 -3.14 -5.86 -13.49
C ILE A 60 -2.76 -6.98 -12.52
N CYS A 61 -3.71 -7.41 -11.70
CA CYS A 61 -3.54 -8.57 -10.82
C CYS A 61 -3.89 -9.84 -11.61
N GLN A 62 -2.94 -10.79 -11.69
CA GLN A 62 -3.15 -12.07 -12.40
C GLN A 62 -3.77 -13.14 -11.48
N SER A 63 -3.07 -13.49 -10.41
CA SER A 63 -3.50 -14.55 -9.48
C SER A 63 -2.88 -14.37 -8.10
N ILE A 64 -3.58 -14.81 -7.07
CA ILE A 64 -3.00 -14.97 -5.72
C ILE A 64 -2.26 -16.30 -5.70
N VAL A 65 -0.95 -16.26 -5.44
CA VAL A 65 -0.08 -17.45 -5.50
C VAL A 65 0.01 -18.20 -4.17
N ASN A 66 -0.24 -17.51 -3.06
CA ASN A 66 -0.14 -18.06 -1.71
C ASN A 66 -1.03 -17.25 -0.76
N VAL A 67 -1.72 -17.92 0.13
CA VAL A 67 -2.39 -17.34 1.30
C VAL A 67 -1.95 -18.16 2.50
N ALA A 68 -1.50 -17.50 3.57
CA ALA A 68 -1.11 -18.17 4.80
C ALA A 68 -1.91 -17.61 5.98
N ILE A 69 -2.33 -18.48 6.89
CA ILE A 69 -3.04 -18.11 8.12
C ILE A 69 -2.31 -18.73 9.30
N GLY A 70 -2.03 -17.93 10.32
CA GLY A 70 -1.28 -18.35 11.48
C GLY A 70 -1.64 -17.56 12.73
N SER A 71 -0.97 -17.88 13.82
CA SER A 71 -0.97 -17.06 15.05
C SER A 71 -2.37 -16.79 15.65
N VAL A 72 -3.30 -17.73 15.45
CA VAL A 72 -4.64 -17.66 16.04
C VAL A 72 -4.49 -17.76 17.56
N THR A 73 -4.82 -16.67 18.26
CA THR A 73 -4.61 -16.55 19.70
C THR A 73 -5.72 -15.77 20.36
N VAL A 74 -5.97 -16.05 21.63
CA VAL A 74 -6.95 -15.32 22.44
C VAL A 74 -6.34 -13.98 22.84
N ARG A 75 -7.10 -12.90 22.60
CA ARG A 75 -6.73 -11.53 22.99
C ARG A 75 -7.79 -10.91 23.89
N SER A 76 -7.33 -10.11 24.85
CA SER A 76 -8.21 -9.28 25.68
C SER A 76 -8.50 -7.96 24.96
N ARG A 77 -9.69 -7.39 25.18
CA ARG A 77 -10.07 -6.06 24.67
C ARG A 77 -9.24 -4.91 25.24
N LEU A 78 -8.52 -5.14 26.35
CA LEU A 78 -7.59 -4.17 26.93
C LEU A 78 -6.26 -4.10 26.18
N GLN A 79 -5.97 -5.06 25.30
CA GLN A 79 -4.75 -5.05 24.51
C GLN A 79 -4.92 -4.09 23.33
N ARG A 80 -3.82 -3.46 22.90
CA ARG A 80 -3.80 -2.64 21.69
C ARG A 80 -4.36 -3.45 20.50
N PRO A 81 -5.27 -2.87 19.70
CA PRO A 81 -5.71 -3.45 18.44
C PRO A 81 -4.52 -3.76 17.52
N LEU A 82 -4.68 -4.80 16.70
CA LEU A 82 -3.70 -5.13 15.67
C LEU A 82 -3.93 -4.22 14.46
N ASP A 83 -2.84 -3.89 13.78
CA ASP A 83 -2.84 -3.09 12.56
C ASP A 83 -2.05 -3.84 11.50
N SER A 84 -2.54 -3.83 10.26
CA SER A 84 -1.84 -4.39 9.10
C SER A 84 -0.60 -3.57 8.72
N TYR A 85 -0.47 -2.34 9.24
CA TYR A 85 0.67 -1.44 9.00
C TYR A 85 1.41 -1.16 10.31
N GLN A 86 2.66 -1.62 10.41
CA GLN A 86 3.51 -1.33 11.57
C GLN A 86 4.30 -0.03 11.34
N GLU A 87 4.48 0.75 12.41
CA GLU A 87 5.13 2.07 12.33
C GLU A 87 6.60 1.95 11.90
N GLU A 88 7.25 0.87 12.29
CA GLU A 88 8.62 0.53 11.91
C GLU A 88 8.73 0.36 10.38
N ASP A 89 7.82 -0.40 9.77
CA ASP A 89 7.79 -0.59 8.30
C ASP A 89 7.45 0.71 7.57
N LEU A 90 6.48 1.47 8.10
CA LEU A 90 6.11 2.76 7.56
C LEU A 90 7.29 3.72 7.59
N THR A 91 8.13 3.67 8.62
CA THR A 91 9.35 4.46 8.71
C THR A 91 10.33 4.10 7.61
N VAL A 92 10.59 2.81 7.41
CA VAL A 92 11.45 2.32 6.31
C VAL A 92 10.91 2.75 4.94
N LEU A 93 9.59 2.68 4.74
CA LEU A 93 8.96 3.12 3.50
C LEU A 93 9.09 4.63 3.28
N ARG A 94 8.87 5.44 4.32
CA ARG A 94 9.03 6.91 4.25
C ARG A 94 10.47 7.32 3.97
N GLU A 95 11.45 6.64 4.54
CA GLU A 95 12.88 6.88 4.27
C GLU A 95 13.22 6.60 2.80
N LYS A 96 12.84 5.41 2.29
CA LYS A 96 13.05 5.04 0.88
C LYS A 96 12.37 6.00 -0.09
N TRP A 97 11.12 6.37 0.23
CA TRP A 97 10.38 7.33 -0.58
C TRP A 97 11.06 8.71 -0.57
N SER A 98 11.51 9.16 0.60
CA SER A 98 12.23 10.43 0.75
C SER A 98 13.54 10.44 -0.06
N GLU A 99 14.28 9.33 -0.07
CA GLU A 99 15.48 9.17 -0.87
C GLU A 99 15.17 9.24 -2.38
N ALA A 100 14.14 8.53 -2.82
CA ALA A 100 13.70 8.56 -4.22
C ALA A 100 13.25 9.96 -4.66
N LEU A 101 12.48 10.67 -3.84
CA LEU A 101 12.11 12.06 -4.09
C LEU A 101 13.35 12.97 -4.11
N GLY A 102 14.33 12.72 -3.24
CA GLY A 102 15.62 13.42 -3.24
C GLY A 102 16.37 13.26 -4.55
N ARG A 103 16.49 12.04 -5.07
CA ARG A 103 17.08 11.75 -6.38
C ARG A 103 16.31 12.43 -7.51
N ARG A 104 14.97 12.33 -7.51
CA ARG A 104 14.13 12.98 -8.54
C ARG A 104 14.28 14.50 -8.51
N ARG A 105 14.37 15.09 -7.33
CA ARG A 105 14.64 16.52 -7.15
C ARG A 105 15.98 16.89 -7.79
N GLN A 106 17.06 16.20 -7.44
CA GLN A 106 18.39 16.47 -8.02
C GLN A 106 18.38 16.38 -9.54
N TYR A 107 17.71 15.37 -10.10
CA TYR A 107 17.54 15.24 -11.55
C TYR A 107 16.80 16.43 -12.16
N LEU A 108 15.64 16.80 -11.60
CA LEU A 108 14.85 17.93 -12.12
C LEU A 108 15.63 19.24 -12.04
N ASP A 109 16.37 19.48 -10.95
CA ASP A 109 17.22 20.67 -10.79
C ASP A 109 18.27 20.74 -11.90
N GLN A 110 18.98 19.63 -12.16
CA GLN A 110 19.97 19.55 -13.22
C GLN A 110 19.36 19.83 -14.61
N GLN A 111 18.21 19.24 -14.93
CA GLN A 111 17.54 19.45 -16.22
C GLN A 111 17.03 20.89 -16.40
N ILE A 112 16.46 21.49 -15.35
CA ILE A 112 16.00 22.89 -15.37
C ILE A 112 17.19 23.84 -15.53
N GLN A 113 18.27 23.64 -14.76
CA GLN A 113 19.49 24.44 -14.88
C GLN A 113 20.12 24.36 -16.28
N MET A 114 20.07 23.19 -16.93
CA MET A 114 20.54 23.05 -18.31
C MET A 114 19.73 23.88 -19.31
N LEU A 115 18.41 23.97 -19.13
CA LEU A 115 17.55 24.76 -20.00
C LEU A 115 17.69 26.25 -19.73
N ILE A 116 17.78 26.69 -18.46
CA ILE A 116 17.97 28.10 -18.09
C ILE A 116 19.25 28.69 -18.70
N LYS A 117 20.32 27.89 -18.80
CA LYS A 117 21.60 28.31 -19.38
C LYS A 117 21.57 28.52 -20.91
N LYS A 118 20.49 28.14 -21.61
CA LYS A 118 20.35 28.37 -23.04
C LYS A 118 19.79 29.77 -23.32
N GLU A 119 20.52 30.55 -24.14
CA GLU A 119 20.12 31.90 -24.54
C GLU A 119 18.93 31.89 -25.52
N GLU A 120 18.91 30.95 -26.46
CA GLU A 120 17.81 30.74 -27.40
C GLU A 120 17.15 29.38 -27.15
N LYS A 121 15.84 29.39 -26.88
CA LYS A 121 15.01 28.19 -26.67
C LYS A 121 13.98 28.06 -27.78
N ASN A 122 13.90 26.89 -28.38
CA ASN A 122 12.81 26.55 -29.30
C ASN A 122 11.50 26.32 -28.52
N GLU A 123 10.37 26.17 -29.23
CA GLU A 123 9.05 26.01 -28.59
C GLU A 123 8.96 24.72 -27.75
N GLN A 124 9.51 23.62 -28.24
CA GLN A 124 9.57 22.35 -27.49
C GLN A 124 10.37 22.45 -26.20
N GLU A 125 11.46 23.23 -26.20
CA GLU A 125 12.29 23.47 -25.02
C GLU A 125 11.56 24.33 -23.97
N ARG A 126 10.76 25.30 -24.42
CA ARG A 126 9.89 26.08 -23.51
C ARG A 126 8.79 25.21 -22.90
N GLU A 127 8.14 24.37 -23.70
CA GLU A 127 7.15 23.40 -23.20
C GLU A 127 7.78 22.41 -22.22
N ARG A 128 8.97 21.90 -22.53
CA ARG A 128 9.72 21.00 -21.64
C ARG A 128 10.10 21.70 -20.33
N GLU A 129 10.57 22.94 -20.38
CA GLU A 129 10.88 23.73 -19.19
C GLU A 129 9.65 23.92 -18.30
N LEU A 130 8.51 24.30 -18.88
CA LEU A 130 7.24 24.41 -18.17
C LEU A 130 6.83 23.09 -17.50
N SER A 131 6.96 21.96 -18.23
CA SER A 131 6.67 20.63 -17.70
C SER A 131 7.59 20.25 -16.54
N LEU A 132 8.90 20.52 -16.65
CA LEU A 132 9.86 20.24 -15.58
C LEU A 132 9.59 21.09 -14.32
N VAL A 133 9.24 22.37 -14.49
CA VAL A 133 8.87 23.25 -13.37
C VAL A 133 7.58 22.77 -12.71
N HIS A 134 6.57 22.37 -13.49
CA HIS A 134 5.34 21.79 -12.95
C HIS A 134 5.64 20.53 -12.12
N GLN A 135 6.45 19.61 -12.65
CA GLN A 135 6.87 18.41 -11.93
C GLN A 135 7.63 18.74 -10.64
N TRP A 136 8.47 19.77 -10.64
CA TRP A 136 9.18 20.23 -9.43
C TRP A 136 8.23 20.71 -8.33
N VAL A 137 7.18 21.45 -8.71
CA VAL A 137 6.15 21.90 -7.76
C VAL A 137 5.41 20.70 -7.17
N SER A 138 4.93 19.77 -8.02
CA SER A 138 4.27 18.53 -7.56
C SER A 138 5.17 17.70 -6.65
N LEU A 139 6.47 17.59 -6.94
CA LEU A 139 7.44 16.88 -6.10
C LEU A 139 7.54 17.48 -4.68
N THR A 140 7.38 18.80 -4.56
CA THR A 140 7.40 19.48 -3.26
C THR A 140 6.16 19.14 -2.44
N GLU A 141 5.00 19.03 -3.09
CA GLU A 141 3.74 18.59 -2.48
C GLU A 141 3.83 17.13 -2.04
N GLU A 142 4.35 16.25 -2.90
CA GLU A 142 4.57 14.83 -2.58
C GLU A 142 5.48 14.66 -1.36
N ARG A 143 6.59 15.40 -1.29
CA ARG A 143 7.50 15.36 -0.14
C ARG A 143 6.80 15.71 1.17
N ASN A 144 5.94 16.73 1.16
CA ASN A 144 5.20 17.12 2.37
C ASN A 144 4.18 16.04 2.77
N ALA A 145 3.53 15.42 1.79
CA ALA A 145 2.56 14.36 2.03
C ALA A 145 3.20 13.06 2.54
N VAL A 146 4.48 12.78 2.25
CA VAL A 146 5.22 11.65 2.85
C VAL A 146 5.47 11.84 4.34
N LEU A 147 5.73 13.07 4.77
CA LEU A 147 5.95 13.40 6.17
C LEU A 147 4.65 13.32 6.98
N VAL A 148 3.52 13.68 6.36
CA VAL A 148 2.19 13.62 6.97
C VAL A 148 1.21 13.01 5.96
N PRO A 149 1.07 11.66 5.94
CA PRO A 149 0.18 10.96 5.01
C PRO A 149 -1.29 11.32 5.27
N ALA A 150 -1.80 12.29 4.52
CA ALA A 150 -3.21 12.67 4.59
C ALA A 150 -4.11 11.57 3.97
N PRO A 151 -5.37 11.44 4.43
CA PRO A 151 -6.32 10.52 3.82
C PRO A 151 -6.40 10.71 2.31
N GLY A 152 -6.29 9.61 1.55
CA GLY A 152 -6.39 9.64 0.10
C GLY A 152 -5.12 10.03 -0.67
N SER A 153 -4.07 10.53 0.00
CA SER A 153 -2.80 10.95 -0.63
C SER A 153 -2.13 9.87 -1.49
N GLY A 154 -2.42 8.59 -1.23
CA GLY A 154 -1.87 7.46 -2.00
C GLY A 154 -0.42 7.11 -1.63
N ILE A 155 0.02 7.58 -0.46
CA ILE A 155 1.35 7.34 0.09
C ILE A 155 1.25 6.23 1.14
N PRO A 156 2.32 5.43 1.37
CA PRO A 156 2.26 4.37 2.37
C PRO A 156 1.82 4.88 3.75
N GLY A 157 0.87 4.16 4.37
CA GLY A 157 0.31 4.53 5.68
C GLY A 157 -0.78 5.60 5.64
N ALA A 158 -1.12 6.15 4.47
CA ALA A 158 -2.28 7.04 4.35
C ALA A 158 -3.58 6.27 4.63
N PRO A 159 -4.46 6.76 5.52
CA PRO A 159 -5.76 6.15 5.72
C PRO A 159 -6.63 6.30 4.47
N ALA A 160 -7.64 5.44 4.33
CA ALA A 160 -8.66 5.61 3.30
C ALA A 160 -9.35 6.98 3.43
N SER A 161 -9.53 7.67 2.30
CA SER A 161 -10.33 8.91 2.22
C SER A 161 -11.83 8.65 2.18
N TRP A 162 -12.24 7.40 2.38
CA TRP A 162 -13.59 6.88 2.21
C TRP A 162 -13.79 5.75 3.22
N GLU A 163 -15.03 5.32 3.44
CA GLU A 163 -15.35 4.27 4.42
C GLU A 163 -15.31 2.87 3.78
N PRO A 164 -14.29 2.04 4.08
CA PRO A 164 -14.19 0.70 3.52
C PRO A 164 -15.33 -0.21 3.98
N PRO A 165 -15.92 -1.03 3.10
CA PRO A 165 -16.93 -2.01 3.50
C PRO A 165 -16.31 -3.05 4.44
N SER A 166 -17.14 -3.71 5.24
CA SER A 166 -16.72 -4.85 6.05
C SER A 166 -16.03 -5.92 5.20
N GLY A 167 -14.94 -6.47 5.72
CA GLY A 167 -14.07 -7.42 5.03
C GLY A 167 -12.95 -6.78 4.22
N MET A 168 -12.96 -5.47 4.00
CA MET A 168 -11.92 -4.76 3.25
C MET A 168 -10.89 -4.11 4.16
N GLU A 169 -9.60 -4.29 3.85
CA GLU A 169 -8.53 -3.60 4.57
C GLU A 169 -8.65 -2.07 4.42
N PRO A 170 -8.55 -1.31 5.52
CA PRO A 170 -8.75 0.14 5.50
C PRO A 170 -7.54 0.90 4.97
N HIS A 171 -6.35 0.32 5.12
CA HIS A 171 -5.13 0.85 4.57
C HIS A 171 -4.88 0.22 3.21
N VAL A 172 -4.54 1.06 2.22
CA VAL A 172 -4.39 0.63 0.83
C VAL A 172 -2.92 0.25 0.56
N PRO A 173 -2.63 -0.98 0.12
CA PRO A 173 -1.30 -1.35 -0.35
C PRO A 173 -0.79 -0.39 -1.42
N VAL A 174 0.44 0.10 -1.20
CA VAL A 174 1.15 0.98 -2.13
C VAL A 174 2.29 0.19 -2.76
N LEU A 175 2.34 0.20 -4.09
CA LEU A 175 3.43 -0.37 -4.86
C LEU A 175 4.36 0.74 -5.29
N PHE A 176 5.62 0.66 -4.89
CA PHE A 176 6.68 1.54 -5.34
C PHE A 176 7.62 0.79 -6.27
N LEU A 177 7.55 1.11 -7.57
CA LEU A 177 8.30 0.40 -8.61
C LEU A 177 9.73 0.96 -8.79
N ASN A 178 10.05 2.11 -8.19
CA ASN A 178 11.35 2.76 -8.28
C ASN A 178 11.90 2.83 -9.73
N LEU A 179 11.06 3.23 -10.68
CA LEU A 179 11.43 3.28 -12.09
C LEU A 179 12.31 4.49 -12.39
N ASN A 180 13.12 4.38 -13.43
CA ASN A 180 13.85 5.49 -14.02
C ASN A 180 12.86 6.51 -14.60
N GLY A 181 13.11 7.79 -14.30
CA GLY A 181 12.18 8.87 -14.63
C GLY A 181 12.12 9.28 -16.10
N ASP A 182 13.01 8.74 -16.94
CA ASP A 182 13.15 9.13 -18.35
C ASP A 182 12.57 8.08 -19.31
N ASP A 183 12.68 6.80 -18.97
CA ASP A 183 12.27 5.69 -19.82
C ASP A 183 11.39 4.66 -19.10
N LEU A 184 11.00 4.93 -17.83
CA LEU A 184 10.23 4.02 -16.98
C LEU A 184 10.85 2.62 -16.86
N SER A 185 12.15 2.50 -17.12
CA SER A 185 12.87 1.24 -16.93
C SER A 185 13.06 0.95 -15.44
N ALA A 186 13.10 -0.33 -15.07
CA ALA A 186 13.51 -0.69 -13.73
C ALA A 186 14.97 -0.25 -13.54
N GLN A 187 15.31 0.33 -12.39
CA GLN A 187 16.71 0.53 -12.06
C GLN A 187 17.42 -0.83 -12.13
N ASN A 188 18.59 -0.89 -12.80
CA ASN A 188 19.43 -2.09 -12.91
C ASN A 188 20.03 -2.45 -11.54
N THR A 189 19.18 -2.69 -10.55
CA THR A 189 19.56 -3.19 -9.24
C THR A 189 19.24 -4.67 -9.25
N ASN A 190 20.27 -5.51 -9.12
CA ASN A 190 20.13 -6.92 -8.73
C ASN A 190 19.50 -7.08 -7.32
N ASP A 191 18.95 -6.01 -6.74
CA ASP A 191 18.29 -6.03 -5.46
C ASP A 191 16.93 -6.72 -5.61
N GLU A 192 16.75 -7.80 -4.85
CA GLU A 192 15.43 -8.34 -4.57
C GLU A 192 14.50 -7.18 -4.18
N LEU A 193 13.28 -7.17 -4.75
CA LEU A 193 12.25 -6.20 -4.40
C LEU A 193 12.12 -6.17 -2.88
N SER A 194 12.56 -5.08 -2.25
CA SER A 194 12.56 -5.01 -0.80
C SER A 194 11.13 -4.90 -0.28
N ILE A 195 10.63 -6.00 0.28
CA ILE A 195 9.29 -6.12 0.84
C ILE A 195 9.30 -5.50 2.24
N ALA A 196 8.65 -4.34 2.40
CA ALA A 196 8.36 -3.80 3.73
C ALA A 196 7.34 -4.71 4.44
N GLY A 197 7.50 -4.92 5.76
CA GLY A 197 6.64 -5.82 6.53
C GLY A 197 7.09 -7.27 6.62
N ILE A 198 8.13 -7.69 5.88
CA ILE A 198 8.60 -9.09 5.92
C ILE A 198 9.12 -9.51 7.30
N ASN A 199 9.68 -8.57 8.06
CA ASN A 199 10.21 -8.78 9.40
C ASN A 199 9.29 -8.23 10.49
N SER A 200 8.09 -7.79 10.13
CA SER A 200 7.14 -7.29 11.13
C SER A 200 6.64 -8.44 11.98
N ILE A 201 6.62 -8.21 13.29
CA ILE A 201 6.17 -9.19 14.27
C ILE A 201 5.08 -8.55 15.12
N LEU A 202 3.86 -9.06 15.01
CA LEU A 202 2.77 -8.67 15.86
C LEU A 202 2.89 -9.31 17.25
N SER A 203 2.36 -8.62 18.26
CA SER A 203 2.28 -9.17 19.62
C SER A 203 1.59 -10.55 19.62
N LYS A 204 2.27 -11.56 20.18
CA LYS A 204 1.86 -12.99 20.22
C LYS A 204 1.96 -13.76 18.89
N GLU A 205 2.66 -13.23 17.88
CA GLU A 205 2.92 -13.94 16.63
C GLU A 205 4.16 -14.84 16.70
N HIS A 206 5.15 -14.45 17.52
CA HIS A 206 6.45 -15.12 17.56
C HIS A 206 6.34 -16.62 17.92
N GLY A 207 6.95 -17.48 17.09
CA GLY A 207 6.99 -18.92 17.29
C GLY A 207 5.72 -19.68 16.86
N HIS A 208 4.71 -18.99 16.33
CA HIS A 208 3.50 -19.65 15.84
C HIS A 208 3.67 -20.16 14.41
N LYS A 209 3.04 -21.31 14.14
CA LYS A 209 3.02 -21.93 12.81
C LYS A 209 1.95 -21.28 11.93
N PHE A 210 2.32 -21.02 10.69
CA PHE A 210 1.42 -20.61 9.62
C PHE A 210 1.04 -21.82 8.76
N TYR A 211 -0.19 -21.81 8.26
CA TYR A 211 -0.76 -22.82 7.38
C TYR A 211 -1.10 -22.15 6.05
N THR A 212 -0.64 -22.75 4.96
CA THR A 212 -0.89 -22.33 3.58
C THR A 212 -1.98 -23.19 2.94
#